data_AF-A0A256Z5S0-F1
#
_entry.id   AF-A0A256Z5S0-F1
#
_cell.length_a   1.000
_cell.length_b   1.000
_cell.length_c   1.000
_cell.angle_alpha   90.00
_cell.angle_beta   90.00
_cell.angle_gamma   90.00
#
_symmetry.space_group_name_H-M   'P 1'
#
loop_
_entity.id
_entity.type
_entity.pdbx_description
1 polymer ?
#
loop_
_entity_poly.entity_id
_entity_poly.type
_entity_poly.pdbx_seq_one_letter_code
_entity_poly.pdbx_strand_id
1 'polypeptide(L)'
;MTCEGCRGPIDRHWSSDCKIMLCAKKKGHEYCFQCSDFPCELLEEFASDGLSHHKRTVENLKKMKEIGVQAWIAEQKKKGAALFCP
;
A
#
# COMPACT_ATOMS: atom_id res chain seq x y z
N MET A 1 -14.92 -9.44 10.45
CA MET A 1 -13.52 -9.32 9.99
C MET A 1 -13.29 -7.85 9.68
N THR A 2 -12.30 -7.23 10.31
CA THR A 2 -12.01 -5.79 10.15
C THR A 2 -10.55 -5.65 9.73
N CYS A 3 -10.32 -5.13 8.52
CA CYS A 3 -8.99 -4.76 8.04
C CYS A 3 -8.87 -3.23 8.15
N GLU A 4 -7.90 -2.75 8.93
CA GLU A 4 -7.66 -1.32 9.13
C GLU A 4 -6.63 -0.74 8.14
N GLY A 5 -6.28 -1.50 7.10
CA GLY A 5 -5.33 -1.10 6.05
C GLY A 5 -3.89 -1.55 6.32
N CYS A 6 -3.02 -1.52 5.31
CA CYS A 6 -1.70 -2.17 5.33
C CYS A 6 -0.73 -1.64 6.39
N ARG A 7 -0.98 -0.43 6.91
CA ARG A 7 -0.24 0.19 8.02
C ARG A 7 -0.94 0.08 9.38
N GLY A 8 -2.05 -0.65 9.46
CA GLY A 8 -2.79 -0.91 10.69
C GLY A 8 -2.15 -2.00 11.58
N PRO A 9 -2.78 -2.29 12.73
CA PRO A 9 -2.37 -3.38 13.62
C PRO A 9 -2.44 -4.77 12.94
N ILE A 10 -1.56 -5.70 13.33
CA ILE A 10 -1.50 -7.06 12.74
C ILE A 10 -2.71 -7.93 13.08
N ASP A 11 -3.28 -7.70 14.25
CA ASP A 11 -4.50 -8.31 14.75
C ASP A 11 -5.77 -7.68 14.13
N ARG A 12 -5.63 -6.61 13.33
CA ARG A 12 -6.71 -5.89 12.64
C ARG A 12 -6.52 -5.90 11.13
N HIS A 13 -6.33 -7.09 10.58
CA HIS A 13 -6.14 -7.32 9.15
C HIS A 13 -7.13 -8.32 8.58
N TRP A 14 -7.21 -8.33 7.24
CA TRP A 14 -8.03 -9.31 6.49
C TRP A 14 -7.66 -10.74 6.84
N SER A 15 -6.41 -11.01 7.21
CA SER A 15 -6.04 -12.29 7.76
C SER A 15 -4.77 -12.16 8.58
N SER A 16 -4.61 -13.04 9.57
CA SER A 16 -3.38 -13.17 10.37
C SER A 16 -2.16 -13.57 9.54
N ASP A 17 -2.37 -14.07 8.32
CA ASP A 17 -1.35 -14.50 7.36
C ASP A 17 -1.20 -13.55 6.15
N CYS A 18 -1.62 -12.28 6.28
CA CYS A 18 -1.46 -11.28 5.22
C CYS A 18 0.01 -11.15 4.77
N LYS A 19 0.32 -11.75 3.61
CA LYS A 19 1.70 -11.89 3.10
C LYS A 19 2.40 -10.54 2.91
N ILE A 20 1.68 -9.54 2.42
CA ILE A 20 2.24 -8.19 2.15
C ILE A 20 2.64 -7.51 3.46
N MET A 21 1.76 -7.54 4.47
CA MET A 21 2.05 -6.91 5.76
C MET A 21 3.22 -7.60 6.48
N LEU A 22 3.22 -8.95 6.49
CA LEU A 22 4.30 -9.72 7.08
C LEU A 22 5.64 -9.44 6.38
N CYS A 23 5.64 -9.33 5.05
CA CYS A 23 6.82 -8.97 4.27
C CYS A 23 7.35 -7.58 4.64
N ALA A 24 6.49 -6.56 4.65
CA ALA A 24 6.86 -5.18 4.98
C ALA A 24 7.43 -5.08 6.41
N LYS A 25 6.78 -5.73 7.39
CA LYS A 25 7.26 -5.77 8.78
C LYS A 25 8.62 -6.47 8.91
N LYS A 26 8.78 -7.63 8.27
CA LYS A 26 10.06 -8.39 8.28
C LYS A 26 11.20 -7.55 7.71
N LYS A 27 10.93 -6.76 6.68
CA LYS A 27 11.92 -5.88 6.04
C LYS A 27 12.07 -4.50 6.71
N GLY A 28 11.24 -4.18 7.72
CA GLY A 28 11.24 -2.87 8.38
C GLY A 28 10.81 -1.73 7.46
N HIS A 29 9.99 -2.00 6.45
CA HIS A 29 9.49 -1.00 5.52
C HIS A 29 8.15 -0.44 5.99
N GLU A 30 8.04 0.88 6.01
CA GLU A 30 6.78 1.59 6.22
C GLU A 30 5.95 1.61 4.92
N TYR A 31 6.63 1.72 3.77
CA TYR A 31 6.02 1.67 2.46
C TYR A 31 6.70 0.62 1.59
N CYS A 32 5.91 -0.17 0.87
CA CYS A 32 6.46 -1.19 -0.01
C CYS A 32 7.40 -0.60 -1.09
N PHE A 33 7.25 0.68 -1.45
CA PHE A 33 8.16 1.34 -2.39
C PHE A 33 9.60 1.52 -1.91
N GLN A 34 9.84 1.33 -0.61
CA GLN A 34 11.18 1.34 0.00
C GLN A 34 11.95 0.04 -0.29
N CYS A 35 11.26 -1.01 -0.76
CA CYS A 35 11.92 -2.24 -1.20
C CYS A 35 12.77 -1.98 -2.44
N SER A 36 13.98 -2.56 -2.49
CA SER A 36 14.88 -2.49 -3.65
C SER A 36 14.21 -2.96 -4.93
N ASP A 37 13.42 -4.02 -4.80
CA ASP A 37 12.78 -4.72 -5.92
C ASP A 37 11.41 -4.15 -6.25
N PHE A 38 11.08 -2.93 -5.80
CA PHE A 38 9.73 -2.39 -5.99
C PHE A 38 9.48 -1.86 -7.42
N PRO A 39 8.33 -2.20 -8.05
CA PRO A 39 7.30 -3.14 -7.55
C PRO A 39 7.77 -4.59 -7.69
N CYS A 40 7.66 -5.37 -6.61
CA CYS A 40 8.02 -6.79 -6.64
C CYS A 40 6.84 -7.65 -7.10
N GLU A 41 7.11 -8.88 -7.49
CA GLU A 41 6.11 -9.85 -7.98
C GLU A 41 4.88 -9.95 -7.07
N LEU A 42 5.07 -10.01 -5.74
CA LEU A 42 3.96 -10.03 -4.77
C LEU A 42 3.01 -8.83 -4.92
N LEU A 43 3.52 -7.64 -5.22
CA LEU A 43 2.69 -6.44 -5.43
C LEU A 43 2.09 -6.40 -6.83
N GLU A 44 2.77 -6.97 -7.83
CA GLU A 44 2.23 -7.07 -9.18
C GLU A 44 1.05 -8.04 -9.25
N GLU A 45 1.17 -9.20 -8.59
CA GLU A 45 0.07 -10.16 -8.41
C GLU A 45 -1.09 -9.52 -7.65
N PHE A 46 -0.80 -8.84 -6.54
CA PHE A 46 -1.81 -8.12 -5.75
C PHE A 46 -2.53 -7.05 -6.57
N ALA A 47 -1.82 -6.30 -7.42
CA ALA A 47 -2.43 -5.30 -8.30
C ALA A 47 -3.28 -5.90 -9.42
N SER A 48 -3.11 -7.19 -9.71
CA SER A 48 -3.69 -7.88 -10.86
C SER A 48 -4.76 -8.91 -10.48
N ASP A 49 -5.17 -8.98 -9.22
CA ASP A 49 -6.16 -9.95 -8.70
C ASP A 49 -7.63 -9.64 -9.05
N GLY A 50 -7.85 -8.58 -9.85
CA GLY A 50 -9.17 -8.13 -10.28
C GLY A 50 -9.85 -7.13 -9.33
N LEU A 51 -9.27 -6.83 -8.16
CA LEU A 51 -9.81 -5.84 -7.23
C LEU A 51 -9.25 -4.45 -7.52
N SER A 52 -10.12 -3.53 -7.96
CA SER A 52 -9.74 -2.18 -8.39
C SER A 52 -8.99 -1.38 -7.32
N HIS A 53 -9.32 -1.60 -6.05
CA HIS A 53 -8.66 -0.91 -4.93
C HIS A 53 -7.24 -1.44 -4.68
N HIS A 54 -6.95 -2.72 -4.95
CA HIS A 54 -5.60 -3.27 -4.86
C HIS A 54 -4.69 -2.68 -5.94
N LYS A 55 -5.18 -2.65 -7.19
CA LYS A 55 -4.50 -1.96 -8.29
C LYS A 55 -4.17 -0.51 -7.96
N ARG A 56 -5.18 0.24 -7.48
CA ARG A 56 -5.02 1.64 -7.09
C ARG A 56 -3.99 1.83 -5.96
N THR A 57 -3.95 0.92 -4.98
CA THR A 57 -2.94 0.96 -3.90
C THR A 57 -1.53 0.89 -4.46
N VAL A 58 -1.26 -0.01 -5.41
CA VAL A 58 0.07 -0.14 -6.03
C VAL A 58 0.40 1.07 -6.92
N GLU A 59 -0.58 1.61 -7.65
CA GLU A 59 -0.40 2.85 -8.41
C GLU A 59 -0.09 4.05 -7.51
N ASN A 60 -0.75 4.15 -6.35
CA ASN A 60 -0.44 5.18 -5.34
C ASN A 60 0.98 5.02 -4.80
N LEU A 61 1.42 3.78 -4.50
CA LEU A 61 2.79 3.51 -4.05
C LEU A 61 3.83 3.91 -5.11
N LYS A 62 3.57 3.64 -6.39
CA LYS A 62 4.42 4.10 -7.50
C LYS A 62 4.53 5.62 -7.53
N LYS A 63 3.40 6.32 -7.40
CA LYS A 63 3.40 7.79 -7.38
C LYS A 63 4.09 8.36 -6.14
N MET A 64 3.86 7.78 -4.97
CA MET A 64 4.54 8.21 -3.74
C MET A 64 6.06 8.02 -3.82
N LYS A 65 6.56 7.00 -4.54
CA LYS A 65 7.99 6.82 -4.83
C LYS A 65 8.55 7.94 -5.70
N GLU A 66 7.77 8.39 -6.68
CA GLU A 66 8.19 9.40 -7.65
C GLU A 66 8.20 10.82 -7.07
N ILE A 67 7.09 11.24 -6.44
CA ILE A 67 6.91 12.63 -5.99
C ILE A 67 7.09 12.82 -4.48
N GLY A 68 7.26 11.73 -3.74
CA GLY A 68 7.29 11.73 -2.28
C GLY A 68 5.89 11.75 -1.65
N VAL A 69 5.81 11.20 -0.42
CA VAL A 69 4.55 11.02 0.31
C VAL A 69 3.83 12.36 0.56
N GLN A 70 4.56 13.41 0.96
CA GLN A 70 3.96 14.70 1.29
C GLN A 70 3.34 15.40 0.06
N ALA A 71 4.02 15.34 -1.09
CA ALA A 71 3.47 15.89 -2.33
C ALA A 71 2.24 15.11 -2.77
N TRP A 72 2.28 13.78 -2.67
CA TRP A 72 1.12 12.93 -2.97
C TRP A 72 -0.08 13.25 -2.06
N ILE A 73 0.12 13.40 -0.75
CA ILE A 73 -0.94 13.81 0.20
C ILE A 73 -1.54 15.17 -0.20
N ALA A 74 -0.69 16.14 -0.55
CA ALA A 74 -1.14 17.46 -0.97
C ALA A 74 -1.99 17.41 -2.26
N GLU A 75 -1.62 16.56 -3.23
CA GLU A 75 -2.43 16.32 -4.43
C GLU A 75 -3.79 15.71 -4.10
N GLN A 76 -3.85 14.71 -3.22
CA GLN A 76 -5.11 14.06 -2.84
C GLN A 76 -6.06 15.05 -2.15
N LYS A 77 -5.53 15.88 -1.24
CA LYS A 77 -6.31 16.94 -0.57
C LYS A 77 -6.91 17.93 -1.57
N LYS A 78 -6.14 18.35 -2.59
CA LYS A 78 -6.61 19.25 -3.65
C LYS A 78 -7.74 18.64 -4.48
N LYS A 79 -7.73 17.32 -4.70
CA LYS A 79 -8.76 16.59 -5.46
C LYS A 79 -10.05 16.37 -4.69
N GLY A 80 -10.12 16.76 -3.41
CA GLY A 80 -11.25 16.43 -2.54
C GLY A 80 -11.43 14.92 -2.32
N ALA A 81 -10.41 14.12 -2.65
CA ALA A 81 -10.48 12.69 -2.44
C ALA A 81 -10.41 12.41 -0.93
N ALA A 82 -11.26 11.51 -0.44
CA ALA A 82 -10.97 10.83 0.83
C ALA A 82 -9.55 10.27 0.70
N LEU A 83 -8.65 10.67 1.60
CA LEU A 83 -7.27 10.20 1.63
C LEU A 83 -7.31 8.69 1.80
N PHE A 84 -7.25 7.95 0.70
CA PHE A 84 -7.22 6.51 0.75
C PHE A 84 -6.01 6.00 0.01
N CYS A 85 -5.00 5.68 0.82
CA CYS A 85 -4.12 4.57 0.57
C CYS A 85 -4.12 3.78 1.89
N PRO A 86 -4.60 2.53 1.93
CA PRO A 86 -4.22 1.66 3.05
C PRO A 86 -2.72 1.40 2.99
#